data_AF-A0A3P1WF78-F1
#
_entry.id   AF-A0A3P1WF78-F1
#
_cell.length_a   1.000
_cell.length_b   1.000
_cell.length_c   1.000
_cell.angle_alpha   90.00
_cell.angle_beta   90.00
_cell.angle_gamma   90.00
#
_symmetry.space_group_name_H-M   'P 1'
#
loop_
_entity.id
_entity.type
_entity.pdbx_description
1 polymer ?
#
loop_
_entity_poly.entity_id
_entity_poly.type
_entity_poly.pdbx_seq_one_letter_code
_entity_poly.pdbx_strand_id
1 'polypeptide(L)'
;MTNNATDNGALFGLDDDHTAQLLARRLAAQPGAPVTALFSDEEVAALWAGQPGVRALVWEPTLVRDVLAAFPPEPVERLAPPPIVLGDLPIARRLVQEMAFGWAEAGGTLTVHCLGGCDEWAREASAVKQVAATWVQVPLEPRPVVEAVTELMARWQPPKPKRGTLTGPTVYVAASPEGRALAVARAVADEVPGARVVALLSGDIAWPTPDSVTVFTGAQARARALAGGEEPDQRLARLLFDDAAWLSAPDAQATAPAEPLFPPISHDPAGGADWERQDERVRSAFTIVAEACGELLAAGGVAARLGVGWSEPVVWSPQELAAVADGLLGLLGVARTPGTLLSALEVAARLPVLAARAGWRLRRAGGGQLLSAELVELLAPQVHLAYQSADAATGNATGSPLAAELWDGLTEFERASNRAVVVGCAVAHAAAGLGWRPRSAAGGVDIADQLGLLAELEHRRWAINERRHGRADHEWAKPWAQLSEDLRSYDERIMAAIPAILADAGLELYPLDATG
;
A
#
# COMPACT_ATOMS: atom_id res chain seq x y z
N MET A 1 -27.11 -17.55 -31.09
CA MET A 1 -25.97 -16.70 -31.47
C MET A 1 -26.20 -15.34 -30.84
N THR A 2 -25.81 -15.19 -29.59
CA THR A 2 -26.00 -13.95 -28.82
C THR A 2 -24.86 -13.00 -29.17
N ASN A 3 -25.15 -12.03 -30.05
CA ASN A 3 -24.31 -10.85 -30.22
C ASN A 3 -24.35 -10.06 -28.92
N ASN A 4 -23.33 -10.14 -28.07
CA ASN A 4 -23.16 -9.16 -27.00
C ASN A 4 -22.41 -7.94 -27.57
N ALA A 5 -23.06 -7.27 -28.53
CA ALA A 5 -22.80 -5.86 -28.79
C ALA A 5 -23.80 -5.10 -27.91
N THR A 6 -23.32 -4.27 -26.98
CA THR A 6 -24.21 -3.41 -26.19
C THR A 6 -24.51 -2.11 -26.94
N ASP A 7 -25.59 -1.44 -26.53
CA ASP A 7 -26.13 -0.18 -27.09
C ASP A 7 -25.11 0.96 -27.25
N ASN A 8 -23.92 0.87 -26.67
CA ASN A 8 -22.86 1.87 -26.72
C ASN A 8 -21.79 1.65 -27.81
N GLY A 9 -21.95 0.64 -28.68
CA GLY A 9 -21.05 0.44 -29.83
C GLY A 9 -19.67 -0.16 -29.49
N ALA A 10 -19.50 -0.71 -28.29
CA ALA A 10 -18.30 -1.43 -27.86
C ALA A 10 -18.50 -2.95 -27.90
N LEU A 11 -17.41 -3.67 -28.15
CA LEU A 11 -17.40 -5.11 -28.37
C LEU A 11 -16.71 -5.82 -27.21
N PHE A 12 -17.42 -6.77 -26.59
CA PHE A 12 -16.85 -7.64 -25.55
C PHE A 12 -17.55 -9.00 -25.55
N GLY A 13 -16.78 -10.02 -25.22
CA GLY A 13 -17.21 -11.40 -25.13
C GLY A 13 -17.45 -11.85 -23.68
N LEU A 14 -17.53 -13.16 -23.50
CA LEU A 14 -17.60 -13.80 -22.18
C LEU A 14 -16.22 -13.83 -21.50
N ASP A 15 -15.18 -13.84 -22.32
CA ASP A 15 -13.77 -13.83 -21.97
C ASP A 15 -13.00 -13.07 -23.07
N ASP A 16 -11.68 -12.94 -22.88
CA ASP A 16 -10.83 -12.20 -23.81
C ASP A 16 -10.65 -12.88 -25.17
N ASP A 17 -10.66 -14.22 -25.22
CA ASP A 17 -10.60 -14.96 -26.48
C ASP A 17 -11.86 -14.72 -27.32
N HIS A 18 -13.03 -14.73 -26.68
CA HIS A 18 -14.28 -14.42 -27.33
C HIS A 18 -14.30 -12.96 -27.80
N THR A 19 -13.81 -12.02 -26.97
CA THR A 19 -13.66 -10.61 -27.39
C THR A 19 -12.76 -10.49 -28.61
N ALA A 20 -11.60 -11.13 -28.60
CA ALA A 20 -10.64 -11.14 -29.70
C ALA A 20 -11.26 -11.72 -30.99
N GLN A 21 -12.01 -12.82 -30.90
CA GLN A 21 -12.70 -13.42 -32.05
C GLN A 21 -13.78 -12.49 -32.62
N LEU A 22 -14.59 -11.87 -31.76
CA LEU A 22 -15.59 -10.90 -32.18
C LEU A 22 -14.94 -9.70 -32.87
N LEU A 23 -13.82 -9.20 -32.34
CA LEU A 23 -13.07 -8.08 -32.90
C LEU A 23 -12.47 -8.44 -34.28
N ALA A 24 -11.85 -9.61 -34.39
CA ALA A 24 -11.30 -10.10 -35.66
C ALA A 24 -12.39 -10.19 -36.75
N ARG A 25 -13.57 -10.74 -36.43
CA ARG A 25 -14.71 -10.79 -37.36
C ARG A 25 -15.19 -9.38 -37.74
N ARG A 26 -15.25 -8.47 -36.77
CA ARG A 26 -15.68 -7.07 -36.99
C ARG A 26 -14.73 -6.31 -37.91
N LEU A 27 -13.43 -6.52 -37.78
CA LEU A 27 -12.40 -5.93 -38.64
C LEU A 27 -12.39 -6.52 -40.04
N ALA A 28 -12.61 -7.83 -40.17
CA ALA A 28 -12.74 -8.48 -41.48
C ALA A 28 -13.98 -8.00 -42.24
N ALA A 29 -15.10 -7.80 -41.54
CA ALA A 29 -16.36 -7.36 -42.15
C ALA A 29 -16.37 -5.88 -42.54
N GLN A 30 -15.73 -5.00 -41.78
CA GLN A 30 -15.63 -3.57 -42.11
C GLN A 30 -14.22 -3.05 -41.80
N PRO A 31 -13.26 -3.26 -42.71
CA PRO A 31 -11.88 -2.80 -42.53
C PRO A 31 -11.79 -1.29 -42.34
N GLY A 32 -11.00 -0.85 -41.37
CA GLY A 32 -10.75 0.58 -41.09
C GLY A 32 -11.88 1.34 -40.39
N ALA A 33 -13.05 0.71 -40.17
CA ALA A 33 -14.11 1.31 -39.38
C ALA A 33 -13.73 1.34 -37.89
N PRO A 34 -13.89 2.48 -37.18
CA PRO A 34 -13.60 2.57 -35.75
C PRO A 34 -14.38 1.52 -34.94
N VAL A 35 -13.69 0.84 -34.04
CA VAL A 35 -14.26 -0.13 -33.11
C VAL A 35 -13.58 -0.01 -31.75
N THR A 36 -14.39 0.03 -30.69
CA THR A 36 -13.88 -0.08 -29.32
C THR A 36 -14.11 -1.52 -28.83
N ALA A 37 -13.07 -2.16 -28.29
CA ALA A 37 -13.15 -3.49 -27.69
C ALA A 37 -12.72 -3.43 -26.23
N LEU A 38 -13.45 -4.13 -25.36
CA LEU A 38 -13.17 -4.20 -23.93
C LEU A 38 -12.66 -5.59 -23.57
N PHE A 39 -11.45 -5.64 -23.03
CA PHE A 39 -10.80 -6.83 -22.53
C PHE A 39 -10.75 -6.83 -21.01
N SER A 40 -10.73 -8.00 -20.38
CA SER A 40 -10.40 -8.17 -18.96
C SER A 40 -8.90 -7.98 -18.73
N ASP A 41 -8.05 -8.56 -19.57
CA ASP A 41 -6.61 -8.62 -19.38
C ASP A 41 -5.85 -7.53 -20.16
N GLU A 42 -4.89 -6.88 -19.48
CA GLU A 42 -4.04 -5.83 -20.04
C GLU A 42 -3.09 -6.38 -21.14
N GLU A 43 -2.59 -7.60 -20.99
CA GLU A 43 -1.70 -8.25 -21.95
C GLU A 43 -2.44 -8.56 -23.25
N VAL A 44 -3.68 -9.04 -23.17
CA VAL A 44 -4.48 -9.33 -24.36
C VAL A 44 -4.86 -8.03 -25.07
N ALA A 45 -5.28 -6.99 -24.33
CA ALA A 45 -5.56 -5.69 -24.92
C ALA A 45 -4.34 -5.09 -25.64
N ALA A 46 -3.13 -5.28 -25.07
CA ALA A 46 -1.89 -4.79 -25.66
C ALA A 46 -1.57 -5.43 -27.02
N LEU A 47 -2.03 -6.66 -27.31
CA LEU A 47 -1.89 -7.28 -28.64
C LEU A 47 -2.65 -6.53 -29.73
N TRP A 48 -3.69 -5.79 -29.35
CA TRP A 48 -4.51 -4.98 -30.25
C TRP A 48 -4.08 -3.50 -30.27
N ALA A 49 -3.14 -3.10 -29.42
CA ALA A 49 -2.61 -1.75 -29.40
C ALA A 49 -1.91 -1.43 -30.74
N GLY A 50 -2.24 -0.27 -31.32
CA GLY A 50 -1.68 0.18 -32.60
C GLY A 50 -2.36 -0.37 -33.85
N GLN A 51 -3.39 -1.23 -33.72
CA GLN A 51 -4.21 -1.64 -34.86
C GLN A 51 -5.06 -0.46 -35.37
N PRO A 52 -5.01 -0.10 -36.67
CA PRO A 52 -5.75 1.04 -37.19
C PRO A 52 -7.26 0.93 -36.95
N GLY A 53 -7.85 1.98 -36.35
CA GLY A 53 -9.29 2.03 -36.06
C GLY A 53 -9.72 1.20 -34.84
N VAL A 54 -8.80 0.55 -34.12
CA VAL A 54 -9.12 -0.19 -32.90
C VAL A 54 -8.77 0.63 -31.67
N ARG A 55 -9.74 0.80 -30.77
CA ARG A 55 -9.52 1.26 -29.39
C ARG A 55 -9.71 0.06 -28.45
N ALA A 56 -8.60 -0.53 -28.00
CA ALA A 56 -8.62 -1.59 -27.00
C ALA A 56 -8.60 -0.97 -25.60
N LEU A 57 -9.55 -1.34 -24.76
CA LEU A 57 -9.69 -0.88 -23.38
C LEU A 57 -9.68 -2.06 -22.43
N VAL A 58 -9.27 -1.82 -21.19
CA VAL A 58 -9.22 -2.83 -20.13
C VAL A 58 -10.10 -2.40 -18.97
N TRP A 59 -10.87 -3.32 -18.39
CA TRP A 59 -11.80 -3.00 -17.30
C TRP A 59 -11.48 -3.68 -15.96
N GLU A 60 -10.87 -4.88 -15.96
CA GLU A 60 -10.66 -5.65 -14.72
C GLU A 60 -9.69 -4.98 -13.73
N PRO A 61 -8.54 -4.41 -14.15
CA PRO A 61 -7.64 -3.73 -13.23
C PRO A 61 -8.31 -2.53 -12.54
N THR A 62 -9.15 -1.80 -13.26
CA THR A 62 -9.92 -0.68 -12.68
C THR A 62 -10.90 -1.18 -11.62
N LEU A 63 -11.62 -2.28 -11.91
CA LEU A 63 -12.51 -2.91 -10.92
C LEU A 63 -11.75 -3.31 -9.65
N VAL A 64 -10.61 -3.99 -9.80
CA VAL A 64 -9.82 -4.44 -8.66
C VAL A 64 -9.29 -3.26 -7.84
N ARG A 65 -8.81 -2.19 -8.50
CA ARG A 65 -8.34 -0.98 -7.81
C ARG A 65 -9.48 -0.24 -7.09
N ASP A 66 -10.67 -0.16 -7.67
CA ASP A 66 -11.86 0.40 -7.02
C ASP A 66 -12.25 -0.40 -5.77
N VAL A 67 -12.28 -1.73 -5.89
CA VAL A 67 -12.57 -2.63 -4.78
C VAL A 67 -11.56 -2.46 -3.65
N LEU A 68 -10.25 -2.47 -3.95
CA LEU A 68 -9.21 -2.33 -2.93
C LEU A 68 -9.15 -0.93 -2.32
N ALA A 69 -9.52 0.13 -3.05
CA ALA A 69 -9.63 1.47 -2.50
C ALA A 69 -10.79 1.60 -1.50
N ALA A 70 -11.96 1.03 -1.82
CA ALA A 70 -13.12 1.06 -0.94
C ALA A 70 -13.01 0.05 0.22
N PHE A 71 -12.39 -1.10 -0.04
CA PHE A 71 -12.17 -2.19 0.90
C PHE A 71 -10.66 -2.48 0.94
N PRO A 72 -9.87 -1.63 1.61
CA PRO A 72 -8.45 -1.91 1.84
C PRO A 72 -8.28 -3.24 2.59
N PRO A 73 -7.28 -4.07 2.21
CA PRO A 73 -6.95 -5.30 2.91
C PRO A 73 -6.76 -5.07 4.40
N GLU A 74 -6.00 -4.01 4.72
CA GLU A 74 -5.80 -3.49 6.07
C GLU A 74 -6.45 -2.11 6.18
N PRO A 75 -7.57 -1.97 6.92
CA PRO A 75 -8.25 -0.69 7.10
C PRO A 75 -7.37 0.31 7.85
N VAL A 76 -7.37 1.55 7.38
CA VAL A 76 -6.72 2.67 8.08
C VAL A 76 -7.39 2.89 9.44
N GLU A 77 -6.59 3.18 10.45
CA GLU A 77 -6.98 3.41 11.85
C GLU A 77 -7.60 2.19 12.54
N ARG A 78 -7.26 0.99 12.04
CA ARG A 78 -7.78 -0.27 12.54
C ARG A 78 -6.71 -1.36 12.46
N LEU A 79 -6.86 -2.35 13.33
CA LEU A 79 -6.10 -3.60 13.30
C LEU A 79 -7.02 -4.71 12.83
N ALA A 80 -6.72 -5.27 11.66
CA ALA A 80 -7.47 -6.36 11.07
C ALA A 80 -6.62 -7.64 11.01
N PRO A 81 -7.26 -8.82 11.05
CA PRO A 81 -6.62 -10.05 10.62
C PRO A 81 -6.24 -9.99 9.13
N PRO A 82 -5.38 -10.90 8.65
CA PRO A 82 -5.04 -10.97 7.24
C PRO A 82 -6.29 -11.05 6.34
N PRO A 83 -6.31 -10.36 5.18
CA PRO A 83 -7.42 -10.39 4.24
C PRO A 83 -7.72 -11.82 3.74
N ILE A 84 -8.98 -12.06 3.40
CA ILE A 84 -9.45 -13.35 2.91
C ILE A 84 -10.00 -13.18 1.49
N VAL A 85 -9.48 -13.94 0.52
CA VAL A 85 -9.97 -13.99 -0.85
C VAL A 85 -10.62 -15.35 -1.08
N LEU A 86 -11.93 -15.35 -1.28
CA LEU A 86 -12.72 -16.50 -1.69
C LEU A 86 -12.85 -16.48 -3.21
N GLY A 87 -12.42 -17.53 -3.91
CA GLY A 87 -12.63 -17.55 -5.34
C GLY A 87 -12.33 -18.83 -6.08
N ASP A 88 -12.82 -18.85 -7.32
CA ASP A 88 -12.56 -19.83 -8.37
C ASP A 88 -12.45 -19.17 -9.75
N LEU A 89 -12.28 -17.83 -9.77
CA LEU A 89 -12.22 -17.00 -10.97
C LEU A 89 -10.85 -16.32 -11.11
N PRO A 90 -10.40 -15.98 -12.34
CA PRO A 90 -9.14 -15.26 -12.57
C PRO A 90 -9.01 -13.93 -11.81
N ILE A 91 -10.13 -13.23 -11.58
CA ILE A 91 -10.14 -11.96 -10.83
C ILE A 91 -9.72 -12.13 -9.36
N ALA A 92 -9.89 -13.34 -8.77
CA ALA A 92 -9.38 -13.65 -7.42
C ALA A 92 -7.85 -13.60 -7.38
N ARG A 93 -7.18 -14.14 -8.41
CA ARG A 93 -5.72 -14.03 -8.58
C ARG A 93 -5.31 -12.55 -8.70
N ARG A 94 -6.02 -11.76 -9.52
CA ARG A 94 -5.69 -10.35 -9.72
C ARG A 94 -5.85 -9.52 -8.45
N LEU A 95 -6.88 -9.79 -7.63
CA LEU A 95 -7.05 -9.19 -6.31
C LEU A 95 -5.79 -9.39 -5.45
N VAL A 96 -5.33 -10.64 -5.30
CA VAL A 96 -4.15 -10.95 -4.49
C VAL A 96 -2.89 -10.27 -5.03
N GLN A 97 -2.71 -10.23 -6.36
CA GLN A 97 -1.57 -9.56 -6.98
C GLN A 97 -1.57 -8.04 -6.72
N GLU A 98 -2.71 -7.36 -6.89
CA GLU A 98 -2.79 -5.91 -6.64
C GLU A 98 -2.68 -5.57 -5.15
N MET A 99 -3.12 -6.46 -4.26
CA MET A 99 -2.82 -6.36 -2.82
C MET A 99 -1.31 -6.39 -2.58
N ALA A 100 -0.59 -7.34 -3.20
CA ALA A 100 0.86 -7.44 -3.08
C ALA A 100 1.58 -6.17 -3.55
N PHE A 101 1.15 -5.60 -4.67
CA PHE A 101 1.82 -4.46 -5.28
C PHE A 101 1.53 -3.15 -4.55
N GLY A 102 0.30 -2.94 -4.09
CA GLY A 102 -0.15 -1.67 -3.54
C GLY A 102 -0.33 -1.63 -2.02
N TRP A 103 -0.33 -2.78 -1.33
CA TRP A 103 -0.74 -2.84 0.09
C TRP A 103 0.25 -3.54 1.01
N ALA A 104 1.27 -4.22 0.49
CA ALA A 104 2.37 -4.70 1.31
C ALA A 104 3.21 -3.53 1.84
N GLU A 105 3.63 -3.61 3.12
CA GLU A 105 4.59 -2.66 3.69
C GLU A 105 5.94 -2.74 2.95
N ALA A 106 6.65 -1.61 2.88
CA ALA A 106 7.98 -1.58 2.28
C ALA A 106 8.92 -2.53 3.05
N GLY A 107 9.48 -3.51 2.35
CA GLY A 107 10.38 -4.51 2.95
C GLY A 107 9.68 -5.64 3.70
N GLY A 108 8.35 -5.69 3.74
CA GLY A 108 7.56 -6.75 4.35
C GLY A 108 6.80 -7.61 3.34
N THR A 109 6.10 -8.62 3.85
CA THR A 109 5.19 -9.49 3.08
C THR A 109 3.76 -9.36 3.58
N LEU A 110 2.80 -9.17 2.69
CA LEU A 110 1.38 -9.20 3.04
C LEU A 110 0.90 -10.65 3.11
N THR A 111 0.33 -11.06 4.25
CA THR A 111 -0.31 -12.38 4.36
C THR A 111 -1.71 -12.32 3.77
N VAL A 112 -2.09 -13.30 2.95
CA VAL A 112 -3.45 -13.41 2.39
C VAL A 112 -3.96 -14.84 2.55
N HIS A 113 -5.20 -15.01 2.99
CA HIS A 113 -5.86 -16.31 3.05
C HIS A 113 -6.69 -16.54 1.78
N CYS A 114 -6.26 -17.48 0.94
CA CYS A 114 -6.94 -17.88 -0.29
C CYS A 114 -7.79 -19.12 -0.04
N LEU A 115 -9.09 -19.04 -0.30
CA LEU A 115 -10.06 -20.11 -0.09
C LEU A 115 -10.78 -20.45 -1.39
N GLY A 116 -10.97 -21.72 -1.68
CA GLY A 116 -11.78 -22.15 -2.81
C GLY A 116 -11.74 -23.65 -3.10
N GLY A 117 -12.39 -24.04 -4.20
CA GLY A 117 -12.45 -25.44 -4.63
C GLY A 117 -11.19 -25.94 -5.36
N CYS A 118 -10.44 -25.04 -6.01
CA CYS A 118 -9.21 -25.34 -6.76
C CYS A 118 -8.12 -24.31 -6.44
N ASP A 119 -6.87 -24.77 -6.37
CA ASP A 119 -5.75 -23.94 -5.90
C ASP A 119 -4.90 -23.32 -7.02
N GLU A 120 -5.24 -23.57 -8.28
CA GLU A 120 -4.48 -23.10 -9.45
C GLU A 120 -4.27 -21.58 -9.42
N TRP A 121 -5.36 -20.82 -9.24
CA TRP A 121 -5.30 -19.36 -9.18
C TRP A 121 -4.51 -18.85 -7.96
N ALA A 122 -4.59 -19.56 -6.83
CA ALA A 122 -3.90 -19.19 -5.59
C ALA A 122 -2.40 -19.45 -5.70
N ARG A 123 -2.00 -20.56 -6.33
CA ARG A 123 -0.59 -20.86 -6.63
C ARG A 123 0.01 -19.81 -7.56
N GLU A 124 -0.71 -19.41 -8.61
CA GLU A 124 -0.27 -18.34 -9.50
C GLU A 124 -0.16 -16.99 -8.78
N ALA A 125 -1.10 -16.67 -7.90
CA ALA A 125 -1.04 -15.47 -7.07
C ALA A 125 0.17 -15.48 -6.12
N SER A 126 0.52 -16.65 -5.56
CA SER A 126 1.65 -16.83 -4.64
C SER A 126 3.04 -16.68 -5.29
N ALA A 127 3.12 -16.59 -6.61
CA ALA A 127 4.38 -16.33 -7.30
C ALA A 127 4.89 -14.88 -7.07
N VAL A 128 4.06 -14.00 -6.47
CA VAL A 128 4.46 -12.66 -6.05
C VAL A 128 5.22 -12.73 -4.73
N LYS A 129 6.49 -12.33 -4.73
CA LYS A 129 7.37 -12.38 -3.54
C LYS A 129 6.83 -11.58 -2.35
N GLN A 130 6.03 -10.56 -2.60
CA GLN A 130 5.48 -9.65 -1.59
C GLN A 130 4.22 -10.18 -0.92
N VAL A 131 3.73 -11.37 -1.29
CA VAL A 131 2.57 -12.01 -0.67
C VAL A 131 2.91 -13.38 -0.11
N ALA A 132 2.54 -13.59 1.15
CA ALA A 132 2.48 -14.89 1.78
C ALA A 132 1.04 -15.42 1.66
N ALA A 133 0.72 -16.05 0.52
CA ALA A 133 -0.59 -16.65 0.31
C ALA A 133 -0.69 -18.01 1.01
N THR A 134 -1.70 -18.18 1.86
CA THR A 134 -2.07 -19.48 2.43
C THR A 134 -3.26 -20.04 1.67
N TRP A 135 -3.28 -21.36 1.46
CA TRP A 135 -4.37 -22.02 0.75
C TRP A 135 -5.22 -22.86 1.70
N VAL A 136 -6.54 -22.70 1.63
CA VAL A 136 -7.52 -23.51 2.33
C VAL A 136 -8.53 -24.05 1.33
N GLN A 137 -8.48 -25.35 1.07
CA GLN A 137 -9.44 -26.01 0.19
C GLN A 137 -10.79 -26.11 0.90
N VAL A 138 -11.81 -25.47 0.34
CA VAL A 138 -13.17 -25.44 0.90
C VAL A 138 -14.18 -25.39 -0.26
N PRO A 139 -15.27 -26.16 -0.22
CA PRO A 139 -16.35 -25.97 -1.17
C PRO A 139 -16.94 -24.56 -0.97
N LEU A 140 -17.15 -23.83 -2.07
CA LEU A 140 -17.68 -22.46 -2.06
C LEU A 140 -19.19 -22.43 -1.75
N GLU A 141 -19.58 -23.04 -0.65
CA GLU A 141 -20.94 -23.07 -0.13
C GLU A 141 -20.98 -22.31 1.21
N PRO A 142 -22.13 -21.69 1.58
CA PRO A 142 -22.19 -20.75 2.70
C PRO A 142 -21.60 -21.28 4.01
N ARG A 143 -22.10 -22.43 4.48
CA ARG A 143 -21.70 -22.99 5.78
C ARG A 143 -20.22 -23.42 5.82
N PRO A 144 -19.69 -24.22 4.88
CA PRO A 144 -18.28 -24.57 4.87
C PRO A 144 -17.34 -23.37 4.85
N VAL A 145 -17.69 -22.31 4.10
CA VAL A 145 -16.90 -21.08 4.06
C VAL A 145 -16.92 -20.36 5.41
N VAL A 146 -18.09 -20.19 6.03
CA VAL A 146 -18.20 -19.56 7.36
C VAL A 146 -17.38 -20.31 8.40
N GLU A 147 -17.43 -21.65 8.40
CA GLU A 147 -16.64 -22.51 9.29
C GLU A 147 -15.13 -22.28 9.06
N ALA A 148 -14.67 -22.27 7.81
CA ALA A 148 -13.27 -22.04 7.47
C ALA A 148 -12.78 -20.62 7.84
N VAL A 149 -13.58 -19.59 7.56
CA VAL A 149 -13.25 -18.20 7.92
C VAL A 149 -13.17 -18.07 9.44
N THR A 150 -14.12 -18.64 10.17
CA THR A 150 -14.15 -18.61 11.64
C THR A 150 -12.94 -19.33 12.23
N GLU A 151 -12.52 -20.46 11.65
CA GLU A 151 -11.32 -21.18 12.06
C GLU A 151 -10.05 -20.34 11.85
N LEU A 152 -9.94 -19.65 10.71
CA LEU A 152 -8.82 -18.72 10.46
C LEU A 152 -8.79 -17.58 11.48
N MET A 153 -9.95 -17.00 11.80
CA MET A 153 -10.06 -15.95 12.80
C MET A 153 -9.69 -16.44 14.20
N ALA A 154 -10.04 -17.69 14.55
CA ALA A 154 -9.67 -18.29 15.83
C ALA A 154 -8.16 -18.55 15.96
N ARG A 155 -7.44 -18.72 14.83
CA ARG A 155 -5.98 -18.91 14.79
C ARG A 155 -5.21 -17.59 14.75
N TRP A 156 -5.85 -16.51 14.32
CA TRP A 156 -5.23 -15.19 14.32
C TRP A 156 -4.93 -14.77 15.77
N GLN A 157 -3.70 -14.32 15.99
CA GLN A 157 -3.26 -13.81 17.28
C GLN A 157 -3.35 -12.28 17.22
N PRO A 158 -4.47 -11.67 17.68
CA PRO A 158 -4.57 -10.22 17.70
C PRO A 158 -3.51 -9.64 18.63
N PRO A 159 -3.03 -8.41 18.37
CA PRO A 159 -2.16 -7.70 19.30
C PRO A 159 -2.81 -7.58 20.68
N LYS A 160 -1.97 -7.45 21.71
CA LYS A 160 -2.42 -7.28 23.10
C LYS A 160 -3.42 -6.11 23.25
N PRO A 161 -4.30 -6.12 24.26
CA PRO A 161 -5.23 -5.03 24.49
C PRO A 161 -4.54 -3.67 24.50
N LYS A 162 -5.23 -2.64 23.99
CA LYS A 162 -4.73 -1.26 23.82
C LYS A 162 -3.60 -1.09 22.80
N ARG A 163 -3.35 -2.07 21.91
CA ARG A 163 -2.37 -1.94 20.81
C ARG A 163 -2.94 -1.40 19.50
N GLY A 164 -4.26 -1.27 19.40
CA GLY A 164 -4.96 -0.61 18.30
C GLY A 164 -6.47 -0.84 18.39
N THR A 165 -7.21 -0.33 17.41
CA THR A 165 -8.66 -0.55 17.34
C THR A 165 -8.95 -1.77 16.47
N LEU A 166 -9.31 -2.90 17.10
CA LEU A 166 -9.57 -4.17 16.40
C LEU A 166 -10.80 -4.07 15.49
N THR A 167 -10.74 -4.78 14.36
CA THR A 167 -11.86 -5.04 13.45
C THR A 167 -11.81 -6.47 12.92
N GLY A 168 -12.92 -6.94 12.34
CA GLY A 168 -12.95 -8.23 11.64
C GLY A 168 -12.23 -8.19 10.28
N PRO A 169 -12.14 -9.35 9.59
CA PRO A 169 -11.42 -9.47 8.33
C PRO A 169 -12.09 -8.69 7.20
N THR A 170 -11.29 -8.24 6.24
CA THR A 170 -11.80 -7.87 4.91
C THR A 170 -11.90 -9.14 4.06
N VAL A 171 -13.09 -9.44 3.56
CA VAL A 171 -13.38 -10.67 2.81
C VAL A 171 -13.84 -10.32 1.39
N TYR A 172 -13.11 -10.81 0.40
CA TYR A 172 -13.38 -10.61 -1.02
C TYR A 172 -13.96 -11.89 -1.61
N VAL A 173 -15.11 -11.81 -2.26
CA VAL A 173 -15.81 -12.96 -2.84
C VAL A 173 -15.87 -12.84 -4.35
N ALA A 174 -15.04 -13.62 -5.04
CA ALA A 174 -14.92 -13.68 -6.49
C ALA A 174 -15.16 -15.12 -6.98
N ALA A 175 -16.41 -15.56 -6.92
CA ALA A 175 -16.80 -16.96 -7.13
C ALA A 175 -17.89 -17.15 -8.19
N SER A 176 -17.96 -18.36 -8.76
CA SER A 176 -18.99 -18.78 -9.70
C SER A 176 -19.84 -19.95 -9.17
N PRO A 177 -21.15 -20.00 -9.49
CA PRO A 177 -21.96 -18.94 -10.13
C PRO A 177 -22.22 -17.75 -9.19
N GLU A 178 -22.58 -16.59 -9.75
CA GLU A 178 -22.81 -15.34 -9.00
C GLU A 178 -23.80 -15.46 -7.84
N GLY A 179 -24.91 -16.20 -8.04
CA GLY A 179 -25.90 -16.41 -6.97
C GLY A 179 -25.32 -17.16 -5.77
N ARG A 180 -24.37 -18.08 -6.00
CA ARG A 180 -23.62 -18.77 -4.94
C ARG A 180 -22.64 -17.80 -4.28
N ALA A 181 -21.91 -16.99 -5.05
CA ALA A 181 -21.00 -15.98 -4.51
C ALA A 181 -21.73 -15.03 -3.54
N LEU A 182 -22.93 -14.58 -3.91
CA LEU A 182 -23.77 -13.73 -3.04
C LEU A 182 -24.27 -14.46 -1.79
N ALA A 183 -24.69 -15.72 -1.92
CA ALA A 183 -25.12 -16.52 -0.77
C ALA A 183 -23.96 -16.72 0.24
N VAL A 184 -22.75 -16.99 -0.26
CA VAL A 184 -21.54 -17.10 0.55
C VAL A 184 -21.18 -15.77 1.20
N ALA A 185 -21.14 -14.68 0.42
CA ALA A 185 -20.83 -13.35 0.93
C ALA A 185 -21.80 -12.92 2.04
N ARG A 186 -23.10 -13.18 1.85
CA ARG A 186 -24.12 -12.90 2.85
C ARG A 186 -23.91 -13.69 4.14
N ALA A 187 -23.67 -14.99 4.03
CA ALA A 187 -23.46 -15.83 5.21
C ALA A 187 -22.23 -15.39 6.00
N VAL A 188 -21.12 -15.07 5.31
CA VAL A 188 -19.93 -14.51 5.99
C VAL A 188 -20.25 -13.18 6.68
N ALA A 189 -20.96 -12.27 6.02
CA ALA A 189 -21.32 -10.98 6.59
C ALA A 189 -22.24 -11.09 7.82
N ASP A 190 -23.12 -12.10 7.84
CA ASP A 190 -24.08 -12.32 8.93
C ASP A 190 -23.47 -13.08 10.11
N GLU A 191 -22.56 -14.02 9.84
CA GLU A 191 -22.08 -14.98 10.85
C GLU A 191 -20.65 -14.67 11.35
N VAL A 192 -19.84 -13.88 10.63
CA VAL A 192 -18.47 -13.54 11.02
C VAL A 192 -18.41 -12.13 11.62
N PRO A 193 -18.18 -11.99 12.94
CA PRO A 193 -18.24 -10.68 13.60
C PRO A 193 -17.27 -9.65 13.01
N GLY A 194 -17.80 -8.48 12.68
CA GLY A 194 -17.01 -7.35 12.18
C GLY A 194 -16.40 -7.55 10.78
N ALA A 195 -16.77 -8.62 10.07
CA ALA A 195 -16.29 -8.86 8.71
C ALA A 195 -16.77 -7.76 7.75
N ARG A 196 -15.85 -7.28 6.92
CA ARG A 196 -16.12 -6.33 5.84
C ARG A 196 -16.16 -7.11 4.54
N VAL A 197 -17.36 -7.38 4.04
CA VAL A 197 -17.55 -8.32 2.92
C VAL A 197 -17.86 -7.58 1.63
N VAL A 198 -17.10 -7.93 0.59
CA VAL A 198 -17.29 -7.43 -0.77
C VAL A 198 -17.42 -8.58 -1.75
N ALA A 199 -18.40 -8.50 -2.65
CA ALA A 199 -18.61 -9.47 -3.72
C ALA A 199 -18.33 -8.85 -5.10
N LEU A 200 -17.62 -9.59 -5.94
CA LEU A 200 -17.28 -9.21 -7.32
C LEU A 200 -18.10 -10.08 -8.27
N LEU A 201 -18.98 -9.45 -9.04
CA LEU A 201 -19.87 -10.11 -10.00
C LEU A 201 -19.59 -9.63 -11.43
N SER A 202 -20.01 -10.39 -12.45
CA SER A 202 -19.95 -9.94 -13.85
C SER A 202 -20.87 -8.74 -14.11
N GLY A 203 -22.03 -8.71 -13.44
CA GLY A 203 -23.07 -7.69 -13.62
C GLY A 203 -24.03 -7.94 -14.77
N ASP A 204 -23.97 -9.11 -15.42
CA ASP A 204 -24.87 -9.47 -16.52
C ASP A 204 -26.27 -9.86 -16.01
N ILE A 205 -26.38 -10.19 -14.72
CA ILE A 205 -27.62 -10.48 -14.01
C ILE A 205 -27.77 -9.49 -12.85
N ALA A 206 -28.94 -8.87 -12.74
CA ALA A 206 -29.29 -8.04 -11.60
C ALA A 206 -29.77 -8.91 -10.44
N TRP A 207 -28.89 -9.11 -9.44
CA TRP A 207 -29.21 -9.87 -8.23
C TRP A 207 -29.71 -8.97 -7.10
N PRO A 208 -30.63 -9.45 -6.24
CA PRO A 208 -30.89 -8.82 -4.95
C PRO A 208 -29.60 -8.77 -4.13
N THR A 209 -29.17 -7.57 -3.75
CA THR A 209 -27.95 -7.37 -2.97
C THR A 209 -28.31 -7.26 -1.48
N PRO A 210 -27.70 -8.06 -0.60
CA PRO A 210 -27.92 -7.93 0.84
C PRO A 210 -27.29 -6.65 1.39
N ASP A 211 -27.96 -5.98 2.34
CA ASP A 211 -27.49 -4.71 2.93
C ASP A 211 -26.10 -4.80 3.60
N SER A 212 -25.70 -6.00 4.04
CA SER A 212 -24.42 -6.25 4.72
C SER A 212 -23.26 -6.56 3.77
N VAL A 213 -23.50 -6.60 2.45
CA VAL A 213 -22.50 -6.93 1.43
C VAL A 213 -22.41 -5.81 0.42
N THR A 214 -21.21 -5.29 0.18
CA THR A 214 -20.99 -4.36 -0.94
C THR A 214 -20.70 -5.14 -2.21
N VAL A 215 -21.35 -4.77 -3.31
CA VAL A 215 -21.19 -5.45 -4.61
C VAL A 215 -20.54 -4.50 -5.60
N PHE A 216 -19.48 -5.00 -6.25
CA PHE A 216 -18.90 -4.36 -7.42
C PHE A 216 -19.11 -5.26 -8.64
N THR A 217 -19.41 -4.67 -9.79
CA THR A 217 -19.70 -5.43 -11.01
C THR A 217 -18.76 -5.10 -12.15
N GLY A 218 -18.45 -6.12 -12.95
CA GLY A 218 -17.76 -5.96 -14.23
C GLY A 218 -18.51 -5.02 -15.18
N ALA A 219 -19.86 -5.05 -15.17
CA ALA A 219 -20.69 -4.15 -15.97
C ALA A 219 -20.45 -2.66 -15.63
N GLN A 220 -20.36 -2.32 -14.34
CA GLN A 220 -20.03 -0.95 -13.90
C GLN A 220 -18.60 -0.57 -14.32
N ALA A 221 -17.63 -1.47 -14.14
CA ALA A 221 -16.25 -1.23 -14.53
C ALA A 221 -16.10 -1.03 -16.05
N ARG A 222 -16.78 -1.85 -16.86
CA ARG A 222 -16.86 -1.70 -18.32
C ARG A 222 -17.47 -0.36 -18.72
N ALA A 223 -18.58 0.04 -18.10
CA ALA A 223 -19.21 1.33 -18.35
C ALA A 223 -18.27 2.51 -18.03
N ARG A 224 -17.55 2.44 -16.91
CA ARG A 224 -16.53 3.44 -16.56
C ARG A 224 -15.39 3.48 -17.56
N ALA A 225 -14.85 2.33 -17.97
CA ALA A 225 -13.79 2.26 -18.98
C ALA A 225 -14.23 2.92 -20.31
N LEU A 226 -15.47 2.70 -20.74
CA LEU A 226 -16.02 3.35 -21.94
C LEU A 226 -16.18 4.86 -21.80
N ALA A 227 -16.57 5.33 -20.61
CA ALA A 227 -16.73 6.76 -20.31
C ALA A 227 -15.40 7.52 -20.19
N GLY A 228 -14.25 6.84 -20.34
CA GLY A 228 -12.92 7.44 -20.25
C GLY A 228 -12.08 6.90 -19.09
N GLY A 229 -12.66 6.15 -18.16
CA GLY A 229 -11.97 5.68 -16.97
C GLY A 229 -11.53 6.83 -16.05
N GLU A 230 -10.86 6.47 -14.94
CA GLU A 230 -10.04 7.42 -14.20
C GLU A 230 -8.59 7.17 -14.62
N GLU A 231 -7.90 8.22 -15.08
CA GLU A 231 -6.51 8.11 -15.46
C GLU A 231 -5.65 7.83 -14.20
N PRO A 232 -4.58 7.01 -14.30
CA PRO A 232 -3.70 6.69 -13.17
C PRO A 232 -3.19 7.93 -12.42
N ASP A 233 -2.91 9.02 -13.13
CA ASP A 233 -2.42 10.27 -12.52
C ASP A 233 -3.49 10.98 -11.70
N GLN A 234 -4.75 10.97 -12.16
CA GLN A 234 -5.88 11.52 -11.40
C GLN A 234 -6.07 10.73 -10.09
N ARG A 235 -6.01 9.40 -10.18
CA ARG A 235 -6.08 8.53 -9.00
C ARG A 235 -4.92 8.77 -8.04
N LEU A 236 -3.70 8.91 -8.56
CA LEU A 236 -2.51 9.18 -7.74
C LEU A 236 -2.62 10.54 -7.03
N ALA A 237 -3.09 11.58 -7.72
CA ALA A 237 -3.33 12.90 -7.11
C ALA A 237 -4.30 12.81 -5.94
N ARG A 238 -5.41 12.06 -6.11
CA ARG A 238 -6.39 11.81 -5.04
C ARG A 238 -5.78 11.03 -3.87
N LEU A 239 -4.99 9.99 -4.15
CA LEU A 239 -4.31 9.21 -3.12
C LEU A 239 -3.27 10.02 -2.32
N LEU A 240 -2.50 10.88 -3.00
CA LEU A 240 -1.56 11.81 -2.36
C LEU A 240 -2.31 12.82 -1.48
N PHE A 241 -3.44 13.34 -1.98
CA PHE A 241 -4.30 14.23 -1.21
C PHE A 241 -4.85 13.55 0.05
N ASP A 242 -5.40 12.34 -0.07
CA ASP A 242 -5.97 11.61 1.06
C ASP A 242 -4.91 11.28 2.12
N ASP A 243 -3.69 10.90 1.72
CA ASP A 243 -2.56 10.67 2.64
C ASP A 243 -2.12 11.98 3.35
N ALA A 244 -1.98 13.08 2.60
CA ALA A 244 -1.63 14.38 3.17
C ALA A 244 -2.72 14.93 4.11
N ALA A 245 -3.99 14.77 3.73
CA ALA A 245 -5.14 15.19 4.52
C ALA A 245 -5.23 14.42 5.85
N TRP A 246 -4.94 13.12 5.82
CA TRP A 246 -4.93 12.27 7.00
C TRP A 246 -3.77 12.62 7.96
N LEU A 247 -2.57 12.91 7.43
CA LEU A 247 -1.41 13.33 8.23
C LEU A 247 -1.57 14.72 8.85
N SER A 248 -2.32 15.60 8.19
CA SER A 248 -2.56 16.99 8.62
C SER A 248 -3.93 17.22 9.25
N ALA A 249 -4.64 16.14 9.60
CA ALA A 249 -5.96 16.24 10.22
C ALA A 249 -5.90 17.04 11.54
N PRO A 250 -6.99 17.72 11.97
CA PRO A 250 -6.96 18.60 13.14
C PRO A 250 -6.51 17.92 14.45
N ASP A 251 -6.72 16.62 14.58
CA ASP A 251 -6.33 15.79 15.73
C ASP A 251 -4.91 15.20 15.61
N ALA A 252 -4.21 15.45 14.50
CA ALA A 252 -2.94 14.83 14.14
C ALA A 252 -1.70 15.55 14.74
N GLN A 253 -1.78 16.06 15.97
CA GLN A 253 -0.74 16.95 16.53
C GLN A 253 0.69 16.35 16.55
N ALA A 254 0.83 15.05 16.77
CA ALA A 254 2.12 14.37 16.79
C ALA A 254 2.64 14.00 15.38
N THR A 255 1.76 13.97 14.38
CA THR A 255 2.06 13.47 13.02
C THR A 255 1.96 14.55 11.94
N ALA A 256 1.37 15.71 12.26
CA ALA A 256 1.28 16.84 11.35
C ALA A 256 2.68 17.39 11.07
N PRO A 257 3.06 17.60 9.81
CA PRO A 257 4.32 18.26 9.49
C PRO A 257 4.29 19.72 9.96
N ALA A 258 5.38 20.19 10.57
CA ALA A 258 5.50 21.59 10.98
C ALA A 258 5.50 22.54 9.78
N GLU A 259 6.15 22.13 8.69
CA GLU A 259 6.14 22.83 7.40
C GLU A 259 5.71 21.83 6.31
N PRO A 260 4.40 21.74 5.99
CA PRO A 260 3.90 20.81 4.98
C PRO A 260 4.45 21.11 3.58
N LEU A 261 4.69 20.07 2.79
CA LEU A 261 5.08 20.20 1.38
C LEU A 261 3.96 20.83 0.54
N PHE A 262 2.71 20.41 0.79
CA PHE A 262 1.54 20.86 0.06
C PHE A 262 0.90 22.09 0.71
N PRO A 263 0.14 22.91 -0.05
CA PRO A 263 -0.65 23.98 0.53
C PRO A 263 -1.64 23.46 1.59
N PRO A 264 -2.06 24.30 2.55
CA PRO A 264 -3.00 23.89 3.59
C PRO A 264 -4.28 23.27 3.02
N ILE A 265 -4.63 22.09 3.53
CA ILE A 265 -5.85 21.36 3.17
C ILE A 265 -6.99 21.85 4.07
N SER A 266 -8.16 22.07 3.47
CA SER A 266 -9.36 22.41 4.21
C SER A 266 -10.08 21.15 4.67
N HIS A 267 -10.31 21.05 5.98
CA HIS A 267 -11.10 19.99 6.60
C HIS A 267 -12.51 20.49 6.97
N ASP A 268 -13.48 19.59 6.88
CA ASP A 268 -14.83 19.83 7.36
C ASP A 268 -14.92 19.75 8.90
N PRO A 269 -16.06 20.12 9.51
CA PRO A 269 -16.21 20.07 10.97
C PRO A 269 -16.08 18.67 11.59
N ALA A 270 -16.22 17.60 10.79
CA ALA A 270 -16.02 16.22 11.23
C ALA A 270 -14.55 15.77 11.05
N GLY A 271 -13.68 16.65 10.56
CA GLY A 271 -12.26 16.35 10.30
C GLY A 271 -11.99 15.67 8.96
N GLY A 272 -13.00 15.51 8.11
CA GLY A 272 -12.85 14.94 6.76
C GLY A 272 -12.33 15.98 5.76
N ALA A 273 -11.63 15.53 4.71
CA ALA A 273 -11.19 16.40 3.62
C ALA A 273 -11.78 15.95 2.28
N ASP A 274 -12.46 16.86 1.60
CA ASP A 274 -13.12 16.62 0.32
C ASP A 274 -12.35 17.32 -0.81
N TRP A 275 -11.90 16.55 -1.81
CA TRP A 275 -11.12 17.04 -2.95
C TRP A 275 -11.88 18.08 -3.77
N GLU A 276 -13.16 17.86 -4.02
CA GLU A 276 -13.97 18.75 -4.87
C GLU A 276 -14.18 20.13 -4.22
N ARG A 277 -14.04 20.20 -2.89
CA ARG A 277 -14.17 21.44 -2.12
C ARG A 277 -12.84 22.19 -1.93
N GLN A 278 -11.71 21.59 -2.31
CA GLN A 278 -10.43 22.26 -2.19
C GLN A 278 -10.28 23.38 -3.22
N ASP A 279 -9.50 24.39 -2.89
CA ASP A 279 -9.11 25.41 -3.84
C ASP A 279 -8.31 24.80 -5.00
N GLU A 280 -8.43 25.40 -6.19
CA GLU A 280 -7.76 24.93 -7.39
C GLU A 280 -6.24 24.85 -7.21
N ARG A 281 -5.66 25.79 -6.45
CA ARG A 281 -4.23 25.79 -6.11
C ARG A 281 -3.82 24.52 -5.33
N VAL A 282 -4.67 24.04 -4.42
CA VAL A 282 -4.41 22.83 -3.63
C VAL A 282 -4.47 21.62 -4.55
N ARG A 283 -5.56 21.47 -5.31
CA ARG A 283 -5.72 20.35 -6.27
C ARG A 283 -4.57 20.31 -7.28
N SER A 284 -4.23 21.45 -7.87
CA SER A 284 -3.13 21.59 -8.83
C SER A 284 -1.80 21.10 -8.27
N ALA A 285 -1.49 21.35 -6.99
CA ALA A 285 -0.24 20.88 -6.38
C ALA A 285 -0.15 19.34 -6.35
N PHE A 286 -1.24 18.65 -6.05
CA PHE A 286 -1.29 17.18 -6.08
C PHE A 286 -1.27 16.63 -7.50
N THR A 287 -1.99 17.26 -8.44
CA THR A 287 -2.01 16.88 -9.85
C THR A 287 -0.62 16.97 -10.47
N ILE A 288 0.11 18.07 -10.23
CA ILE A 288 1.47 18.28 -10.74
C ILE A 288 2.42 17.17 -10.26
N VAL A 289 2.35 16.79 -8.98
CA VAL A 289 3.18 15.69 -8.44
C VAL A 289 2.80 14.35 -9.06
N ALA A 290 1.51 14.10 -9.26
CA ALA A 290 1.04 12.87 -9.86
C ALA A 290 1.48 12.72 -11.33
N GLU A 291 1.35 13.78 -12.12
CA GLU A 291 1.81 13.83 -13.52
C GLU A 291 3.33 13.62 -13.64
N ALA A 292 4.10 14.15 -12.68
CA ALA A 292 5.56 14.00 -12.62
C ALA A 292 6.03 12.69 -11.95
N CYS A 293 5.12 11.79 -11.55
CA CYS A 293 5.46 10.61 -10.73
C CYS A 293 6.57 9.75 -11.34
N GLY A 294 6.50 9.50 -12.65
CA GLY A 294 7.52 8.72 -13.36
C GLY A 294 8.92 9.35 -13.32
N GLU A 295 9.02 10.67 -13.45
CA GLU A 295 10.28 11.41 -13.38
C GLU A 295 10.83 11.45 -11.95
N LEU A 296 9.96 11.68 -10.98
CA LEU A 296 10.30 11.70 -9.55
C LEU A 296 10.85 10.34 -9.11
N LEU A 297 10.17 9.24 -9.44
CA LEU A 297 10.65 7.89 -9.11
C LEU A 297 11.96 7.56 -9.84
N ALA A 298 12.11 8.01 -11.09
CA ALA A 298 13.35 7.80 -11.85
C ALA A 298 14.55 8.52 -11.23
N ALA A 299 14.34 9.69 -10.59
CA ALA A 299 15.40 10.39 -9.84
C ALA A 299 15.96 9.53 -8.69
N GLY A 300 15.12 8.72 -8.06
CA GLY A 300 15.52 7.72 -7.06
C GLY A 300 15.96 6.37 -7.64
N GLY A 301 16.11 6.25 -8.97
CA GLY A 301 16.50 4.99 -9.62
C GLY A 301 15.38 3.95 -9.73
N VAL A 302 14.11 4.37 -9.68
CA VAL A 302 12.94 3.49 -9.87
C VAL A 302 12.24 3.84 -11.17
N ALA A 303 12.21 2.89 -12.11
CA ALA A 303 11.43 3.04 -13.33
C ALA A 303 9.96 2.75 -13.02
N ALA A 304 9.09 3.71 -13.34
CA ALA A 304 7.64 3.55 -13.26
C ALA A 304 7.06 3.44 -14.67
N ARG A 305 6.14 2.50 -14.88
CA ARG A 305 5.39 2.33 -16.14
C ARG A 305 3.92 2.12 -15.84
N LEU A 306 3.05 2.62 -16.70
CA LEU A 306 1.63 2.32 -16.62
C LEU A 306 1.35 0.91 -17.17
N GLY A 307 0.45 0.19 -16.52
CA GLY A 307 -0.12 -1.05 -17.05
C GLY A 307 0.72 -2.30 -16.81
N VAL A 308 0.96 -3.07 -17.87
CA VAL A 308 1.32 -4.51 -17.83
C VAL A 308 2.57 -4.83 -17.00
N GLY A 309 2.48 -5.93 -16.25
CA GLY A 309 3.62 -6.58 -15.61
C GLY A 309 3.60 -6.53 -14.09
N TRP A 310 4.68 -7.03 -13.50
CA TRP A 310 4.88 -7.15 -12.06
C TRP A 310 5.44 -5.85 -11.49
N SER A 311 5.06 -5.52 -10.26
CA SER A 311 5.69 -4.46 -9.49
C SER A 311 6.68 -5.05 -8.49
N GLU A 312 7.86 -4.47 -8.39
CA GLU A 312 8.86 -4.77 -7.37
C GLU A 312 8.62 -3.93 -6.11
N PRO A 313 8.99 -4.43 -4.91
CA PRO A 313 8.91 -3.63 -3.71
C PRO A 313 10.04 -2.59 -3.70
N VAL A 314 9.73 -1.36 -3.30
CA VAL A 314 10.72 -0.28 -3.21
C VAL A 314 11.07 -0.05 -1.74
N VAL A 315 12.28 -0.45 -1.35
CA VAL A 315 12.90 -0.08 -0.08
C VAL A 315 13.98 0.94 -0.37
N TRP A 316 13.76 2.20 -0.01
CA TRP A 316 14.66 3.29 -0.35
C TRP A 316 15.94 3.32 0.50
N SER A 317 17.03 3.78 -0.10
CA SER A 317 18.18 4.34 0.62
C SER A 317 18.00 5.85 0.86
N PRO A 318 18.71 6.45 1.83
CA PRO A 318 18.59 7.87 2.11
C PRO A 318 18.90 8.78 0.91
N GLN A 319 19.91 8.45 0.11
CA GLN A 319 20.28 9.23 -1.08
C GLN A 319 19.22 9.17 -2.19
N GLU A 320 18.54 8.03 -2.34
CA GLU A 320 17.44 7.90 -3.31
C GLU A 320 16.24 8.73 -2.84
N LEU A 321 15.93 8.70 -1.54
CA LEU A 321 14.90 9.57 -0.96
C LEU A 321 15.22 11.05 -1.15
N ALA A 322 16.46 11.45 -0.89
CA ALA A 322 16.90 12.83 -1.06
C ALA A 322 16.75 13.30 -2.51
N ALA A 323 17.11 12.47 -3.49
CA ALA A 323 16.94 12.80 -4.91
C ALA A 323 15.46 13.01 -5.29
N VAL A 324 14.56 12.13 -4.82
CA VAL A 324 13.11 12.26 -5.06
C VAL A 324 12.56 13.51 -4.34
N ALA A 325 12.98 13.76 -3.11
CA ALA A 325 12.56 14.92 -2.31
C ALA A 325 13.02 16.25 -2.92
N ASP A 326 14.23 16.31 -3.45
CA ASP A 326 14.74 17.48 -4.18
C ASP A 326 13.93 17.74 -5.45
N GLY A 327 13.56 16.67 -6.17
CA GLY A 327 12.62 16.74 -7.29
C GLY A 327 11.25 17.29 -6.89
N LEU A 328 10.68 16.82 -5.78
CA LEU A 328 9.40 17.31 -5.25
C LEU A 328 9.45 18.80 -4.88
N LEU A 329 10.49 19.24 -4.17
CA LEU A 329 10.68 20.64 -3.77
C LEU A 329 10.83 21.54 -4.99
N GLY A 330 11.65 21.14 -5.97
CA GLY A 330 11.86 21.86 -7.21
C GLY A 330 10.59 21.97 -8.06
N LEU A 331 9.85 20.86 -8.20
CA LEU A 331 8.60 20.79 -8.96
C LEU A 331 7.52 21.71 -8.39
N LEU A 332 7.41 21.77 -7.06
CA LEU A 332 6.42 22.61 -6.37
C LEU A 332 6.92 24.05 -6.12
N GLY A 333 8.18 24.35 -6.42
CA GLY A 333 8.78 25.66 -6.15
C GLY A 333 8.83 26.01 -4.66
N VAL A 334 8.98 25.01 -3.80
CA VAL A 334 9.01 25.17 -2.33
C VAL A 334 10.46 25.32 -1.88
N ALA A 335 10.73 26.32 -1.04
CA ALA A 335 12.07 26.54 -0.49
C ALA A 335 12.50 25.37 0.40
N ARG A 336 13.76 24.96 0.29
CA ARG A 336 14.35 23.90 1.13
C ARG A 336 14.59 24.44 2.55
N THR A 337 13.78 24.00 3.49
CA THR A 337 13.97 24.16 4.94
C THR A 337 14.04 22.76 5.57
N PRO A 338 14.52 22.59 6.82
CA PRO A 338 14.45 21.29 7.48
C PRO A 338 13.04 20.70 7.51
N GLY A 339 12.01 21.52 7.73
CA GLY A 339 10.62 21.07 7.77
C GLY A 339 10.06 20.68 6.40
N THR A 340 10.30 21.49 5.35
CA THR A 340 9.82 21.16 4.00
C THR A 340 10.56 19.96 3.41
N LEU A 341 11.86 19.81 3.71
CA LEU A 341 12.65 18.63 3.33
C LEU A 341 12.09 17.37 3.99
N LEU A 342 11.81 17.39 5.29
CA LEU A 342 11.21 16.24 5.97
C LEU A 342 9.86 15.85 5.35
N SER A 343 8.99 16.84 5.10
CA SER A 343 7.71 16.60 4.43
C SER A 343 7.89 15.99 3.04
N ALA A 344 8.88 16.46 2.26
CA ALA A 344 9.19 15.91 0.95
C ALA A 344 9.73 14.47 1.02
N LEU A 345 10.62 14.18 1.97
CA LEU A 345 11.14 12.83 2.22
C LEU A 345 10.04 11.85 2.63
N GLU A 346 9.11 12.29 3.48
CA GLU A 346 7.96 11.50 3.89
C GLU A 346 7.03 11.16 2.71
N VAL A 347 6.76 12.14 1.83
CA VAL A 347 6.02 11.91 0.58
C VAL A 347 6.78 10.96 -0.35
N ALA A 348 8.08 11.18 -0.55
CA ALA A 348 8.93 10.31 -1.36
C ALA A 348 8.93 8.85 -0.86
N ALA A 349 8.95 8.65 0.45
CA ALA A 349 8.91 7.32 1.06
C ALA A 349 7.59 6.58 0.75
N ARG A 350 6.46 7.29 0.68
CA ARG A 350 5.13 6.69 0.42
C ARG A 350 4.75 6.65 -1.07
N LEU A 351 5.39 7.46 -1.91
CA LEU A 351 5.07 7.59 -3.33
C LEU A 351 5.02 6.26 -4.08
N PRO A 352 5.95 5.29 -3.91
CA PRO A 352 5.87 4.00 -4.58
C PRO A 352 4.56 3.25 -4.32
N VAL A 353 4.14 3.17 -3.07
CA VAL A 353 2.92 2.44 -2.67
C VAL A 353 1.68 3.15 -3.21
N LEU A 354 1.63 4.48 -3.16
CA LEU A 354 0.52 5.27 -3.71
C LEU A 354 0.46 5.15 -5.25
N ALA A 355 1.61 5.19 -5.93
CA ALA A 355 1.70 5.00 -7.38
C ALA A 355 1.22 3.59 -7.79
N ALA A 356 1.65 2.55 -7.05
CA ALA A 356 1.19 1.18 -7.30
C ALA A 356 -0.32 1.03 -7.15
N ARG A 357 -0.92 1.62 -6.10
CA ARG A 357 -2.39 1.69 -5.91
C ARG A 357 -3.10 2.43 -7.04
N ALA A 358 -2.45 3.44 -7.62
CA ALA A 358 -2.97 4.18 -8.76
C ALA A 358 -2.88 3.42 -10.10
N GLY A 359 -2.10 2.33 -10.16
CA GLY A 359 -1.95 1.49 -11.35
C GLY A 359 -0.59 1.56 -12.03
N TRP A 360 0.39 2.22 -11.41
CA TRP A 360 1.78 2.17 -11.85
C TRP A 360 2.42 0.81 -11.50
N ARG A 361 3.37 0.38 -12.34
CA ARG A 361 4.26 -0.74 -12.09
C ARG A 361 5.67 -0.24 -11.92
N LEU A 362 6.27 -0.65 -10.82
CA LEU A 362 7.56 -0.15 -10.38
C LEU A 362 8.63 -1.23 -10.57
N ARG A 363 9.78 -0.82 -11.06
CA ARG A 363 10.94 -1.68 -11.21
C ARG A 363 12.20 -0.90 -10.91
N ARG A 364 13.13 -1.46 -10.15
CA ARG A 364 14.42 -0.79 -9.91
C ARG A 364 15.22 -0.70 -11.22
N ALA A 365 15.74 0.48 -11.52
CA ALA A 365 16.71 0.67 -12.58
C ALA A 365 18.05 0.09 -12.11
N GLY A 366 18.76 -0.64 -12.99
CA GLY A 366 19.96 -1.40 -12.63
C GLY A 366 20.95 -0.61 -11.76
N GLY A 367 21.11 -1.08 -10.52
CA GLY A 367 21.91 -0.50 -9.45
C GLY A 367 21.60 -1.33 -8.20
N GLY A 368 22.63 -1.79 -7.48
CA GLY A 368 22.41 -2.71 -6.36
C GLY A 368 21.56 -2.08 -5.27
N GLN A 369 20.42 -2.69 -4.95
CA GLN A 369 19.63 -2.32 -3.78
C GLN A 369 20.48 -2.51 -2.52
N LEU A 370 20.69 -1.44 -1.75
CA LEU A 370 21.51 -1.51 -0.53
C LEU A 370 20.84 -2.32 0.58
N LEU A 371 19.52 -2.19 0.69
CA LEU A 371 18.71 -2.87 1.70
C LEU A 371 17.56 -3.63 1.03
N SER A 372 17.64 -4.96 0.98
CA SER A 372 16.58 -5.83 0.47
C SER A 372 15.57 -6.18 1.56
N ALA A 373 14.39 -6.70 1.18
CA ALA A 373 13.39 -7.18 2.14
C ALA A 373 13.95 -8.31 3.03
N GLU A 374 14.76 -9.20 2.46
CA GLU A 374 15.41 -10.28 3.21
C GLU A 374 16.40 -9.74 4.25
N LEU A 375 17.15 -8.67 3.91
CA LEU A 375 18.01 -8.01 4.89
C LEU A 375 17.19 -7.29 5.97
N VAL A 376 16.06 -6.69 5.64
CA VAL A 376 15.15 -6.08 6.64
C VAL A 376 14.69 -7.12 7.67
N GLU A 377 14.25 -8.30 7.23
CA GLU A 377 13.86 -9.39 8.13
C GLU A 377 15.01 -9.88 9.02
N LEU A 378 16.25 -9.90 8.49
CA LEU A 378 17.43 -10.28 9.26
C LEU A 378 17.85 -9.23 10.31
N LEU A 379 17.61 -7.94 10.04
CA LEU A 379 18.00 -6.83 10.92
C LEU A 379 16.95 -6.51 11.99
N ALA A 380 15.66 -6.73 11.71
CA ALA A 380 14.58 -6.38 12.64
C ALA A 380 14.70 -6.98 14.05
N PRO A 381 15.17 -8.23 14.27
CA PRO A 381 15.43 -8.75 15.60
C PRO A 381 16.43 -7.92 16.42
N GLN A 382 17.41 -7.28 15.76
CA GLN A 382 18.40 -6.44 16.44
C GLN A 382 17.81 -5.12 16.94
N VAL A 383 16.83 -4.57 16.23
CA VAL A 383 16.05 -3.42 16.70
C VAL A 383 15.31 -3.77 17.99
N HIS A 384 14.72 -4.97 18.05
CA HIS A 384 14.06 -5.44 19.26
C HIS A 384 15.06 -5.59 20.43
N LEU A 385 16.25 -6.12 20.19
CA LEU A 385 17.31 -6.18 21.20
C LEU A 385 17.72 -4.78 21.70
N ALA A 386 17.82 -3.79 20.81
CA ALA A 386 18.08 -2.41 21.19
C ALA A 386 16.94 -1.83 22.05
N TYR A 387 15.69 -2.13 21.72
CA TYR A 387 14.53 -1.77 22.52
C TYR A 387 14.57 -2.41 23.94
N GLN A 388 14.92 -3.70 24.05
CA GLN A 388 15.11 -4.35 25.36
C GLN A 388 16.23 -3.71 26.18
N SER A 389 17.32 -3.30 25.52
CA SER A 389 18.41 -2.58 26.19
C SER A 389 17.98 -1.19 26.65
N ALA A 390 17.14 -0.50 25.89
CA ALA A 390 16.58 0.79 26.27
C ALA A 390 15.64 0.67 27.47
N ASP A 391 14.82 -0.39 27.47
CA ASP A 391 13.94 -0.73 28.58
C ASP A 391 14.70 -0.95 29.89
N ALA A 392 15.73 -1.81 29.85
CA ALA A 392 16.55 -2.09 31.02
C ALA A 392 17.23 -0.83 31.58
N ALA A 393 17.64 0.09 30.70
CA ALA A 393 18.36 1.29 31.09
C ALA A 393 17.46 2.42 31.64
N THR A 394 16.19 2.45 31.22
CA THR A 394 15.20 3.45 31.66
C THR A 394 14.30 2.93 32.78
N GLY A 395 14.46 1.68 33.21
CA GLY A 395 13.61 1.06 34.22
C GLY A 395 12.18 0.80 33.73
N ASN A 396 12.03 0.50 32.44
CA ASN A 396 10.75 0.35 31.74
C ASN A 396 9.87 1.60 31.85
N ALA A 397 10.38 2.77 31.46
CA ALA A 397 9.62 4.02 31.49
C ALA A 397 8.36 3.99 30.60
N THR A 398 8.32 3.10 29.59
CA THR A 398 7.14 2.85 28.76
C THR A 398 6.10 1.96 29.45
N GLY A 399 6.44 1.23 30.51
CA GLY A 399 5.56 0.21 31.11
C GLY A 399 5.16 -0.91 30.14
N SER A 400 5.90 -1.09 29.05
CA SER A 400 5.58 -2.04 28.00
C SER A 400 6.03 -3.44 28.39
N PRO A 401 5.18 -4.47 28.26
CA PRO A 401 5.57 -5.85 28.53
C PRO A 401 6.45 -6.45 27.43
N LEU A 402 6.55 -5.81 26.26
CA LEU A 402 7.24 -6.38 25.08
C LEU A 402 8.75 -6.48 25.27
N ALA A 403 9.33 -5.61 26.09
CA ALA A 403 10.76 -5.65 26.38
C ALA A 403 11.16 -6.95 27.12
N ALA A 404 10.22 -7.60 27.81
CA ALA A 404 10.47 -8.88 28.47
C ALA A 404 10.33 -10.09 27.51
N GLU A 405 9.84 -9.89 26.29
CA GLU A 405 9.58 -10.97 25.35
C GLU A 405 10.73 -11.18 24.38
N LEU A 406 11.06 -12.44 24.10
CA LEU A 406 11.99 -12.79 23.04
C LEU A 406 11.34 -12.57 21.68
N TRP A 407 12.15 -12.36 20.64
CA TRP A 407 11.70 -12.16 19.25
C TRP A 407 10.69 -13.23 18.79
N ASP A 408 10.96 -14.50 19.10
CA ASP A 408 10.10 -15.63 18.73
C ASP A 408 8.73 -15.60 19.43
N GLY A 409 8.62 -14.89 20.55
CA GLY A 409 7.38 -14.70 21.30
C GLY A 409 6.54 -13.51 20.83
N LEU A 410 7.08 -12.63 19.97
CA LEU A 410 6.35 -11.49 19.42
C LEU A 410 5.32 -11.96 18.37
N THR A 411 4.16 -11.30 18.38
CA THR A 411 3.17 -11.39 17.30
C THR A 411 3.70 -10.76 16.02
N GLU A 412 3.10 -11.11 14.87
CA GLU A 412 3.51 -10.52 13.58
C GLU A 412 3.37 -8.99 13.55
N PHE A 413 2.34 -8.46 14.22
CA PHE A 413 2.16 -7.02 14.40
C PHE A 413 3.35 -6.36 15.13
N GLU A 414 3.84 -6.99 16.19
CA GLU A 414 4.96 -6.46 16.97
C GLU A 414 6.29 -6.57 16.19
N ARG A 415 6.46 -7.62 15.37
CA ARG A 415 7.61 -7.74 14.47
C ARG A 415 7.58 -6.69 13.34
N ALA A 416 6.40 -6.39 12.80
CA ALA A 416 6.22 -5.36 11.78
C ALA A 416 6.74 -3.99 12.23
N SER A 417 6.45 -3.61 13.48
CA SER A 417 6.96 -2.35 14.05
C SER A 417 8.50 -2.26 14.03
N ASN A 418 9.21 -3.38 14.21
CA ASN A 418 10.68 -3.41 14.20
C ASN A 418 11.24 -3.30 12.77
N ARG A 419 10.63 -3.98 11.80
CA ARG A 419 10.98 -3.81 10.37
C ARG A 419 10.78 -2.38 9.89
N ALA A 420 9.71 -1.75 10.36
CA ALA A 420 9.40 -0.36 10.04
C ALA A 420 10.48 0.62 10.56
N VAL A 421 11.22 0.30 11.63
CA VAL A 421 12.40 1.08 12.06
C VAL A 421 13.54 0.92 11.05
N VAL A 422 13.85 -0.31 10.64
CA VAL A 422 14.95 -0.60 9.70
C VAL A 422 14.73 0.11 8.37
N VAL A 423 13.50 0.08 7.85
CA VAL A 423 13.13 0.77 6.60
C VAL A 423 12.98 2.28 6.81
N GLY A 424 12.30 2.68 7.89
CA GLY A 424 11.98 4.08 8.18
C GLY A 424 13.19 4.94 8.53
N CYS A 425 14.26 4.36 9.07
CA CYS A 425 15.47 5.12 9.41
C CYS A 425 16.14 5.75 8.19
N ALA A 426 15.85 5.28 6.96
CA ALA A 426 16.32 5.94 5.73
C ALA A 426 15.81 7.39 5.62
N VAL A 427 14.56 7.66 6.03
CA VAL A 427 13.96 9.01 6.04
C VAL A 427 14.70 9.88 7.05
N ALA A 428 14.92 9.36 8.27
CA ALA A 428 15.60 10.09 9.33
C ALA A 428 17.06 10.43 8.96
N HIS A 429 17.79 9.47 8.40
CA HIS A 429 19.15 9.69 7.90
C HIS A 429 19.19 10.72 6.76
N ALA A 430 18.27 10.64 5.78
CA ALA A 430 18.22 11.60 4.69
C ALA A 430 17.94 13.02 5.20
N ALA A 431 17.02 13.17 6.17
CA ALA A 431 16.71 14.45 6.80
C ALA A 431 17.91 15.03 7.59
N ALA A 432 18.75 14.16 8.16
CA ALA A 432 19.99 14.53 8.83
C ALA A 432 21.19 14.75 7.87
N GLY A 433 20.98 14.66 6.55
CA GLY A 433 22.04 14.80 5.55
C GLY A 433 23.00 13.60 5.49
N LEU A 434 22.51 12.40 5.80
CA LEU A 434 23.27 11.16 5.82
C LEU A 434 22.80 10.20 4.72
N GLY A 435 23.74 9.47 4.13
CA GLY A 435 23.55 8.45 3.10
C GLY A 435 24.02 7.08 3.55
N TRP A 436 23.66 6.05 2.79
CA TRP A 436 24.16 4.68 3.01
C TRP A 436 25.07 4.22 1.88
N ARG A 437 26.15 3.51 2.22
CA ARG A 437 27.03 2.86 1.24
C ARG A 437 27.53 1.53 1.77
N PRO A 438 28.01 0.61 0.91
CA PRO A 438 28.77 -0.55 1.37
C PRO A 438 29.97 -0.11 2.21
N ARG A 439 30.32 -0.90 3.23
CA ARG A 439 31.47 -0.64 4.10
C ARG A 439 32.73 -0.32 3.29
N SER A 440 33.46 0.70 3.73
CA SER A 440 34.68 1.14 3.07
C SER A 440 35.85 1.18 4.06
N ALA A 441 37.07 1.30 3.54
CA ALA A 441 38.26 1.46 4.39
C ALA A 441 38.28 2.78 5.17
N ALA A 442 37.51 3.79 4.74
CA ALA A 442 37.38 5.06 5.44
C ALA A 442 36.51 4.98 6.70
N GLY A 443 35.70 3.92 6.82
CA GLY A 443 34.70 3.78 7.88
C GLY A 443 33.49 4.70 7.69
N GLY A 444 32.47 4.45 8.50
CA GLY A 444 31.29 5.29 8.59
C GLY A 444 31.50 6.54 9.45
N VAL A 445 30.53 7.43 9.44
CA VAL A 445 30.52 8.63 10.28
C VAL A 445 29.91 8.39 11.66
N ASP A 446 30.37 9.17 12.63
CA ASP A 446 29.76 9.27 13.96
C ASP A 446 28.48 10.11 13.86
N ILE A 447 27.40 9.62 14.49
CA ILE A 447 26.09 10.27 14.51
C ILE A 447 25.76 10.92 15.85
N ALA A 448 26.72 10.99 16.78
CA ALA A 448 26.51 11.52 18.13
C ALA A 448 25.85 12.92 18.12
N ASP A 449 26.28 13.81 17.21
CA ASP A 449 25.75 15.17 17.10
C ASP A 449 24.33 15.21 16.50
N GLN A 450 23.95 14.20 15.71
CA GLN A 450 22.64 14.07 15.06
C GLN A 450 21.64 13.26 15.90
N LEU A 451 22.07 12.62 16.98
CA LEU A 451 21.28 11.62 17.68
C LEU A 451 19.92 12.14 18.17
N GLY A 452 19.89 13.35 18.73
CA GLY A 452 18.64 13.97 19.20
C GLY A 452 17.64 14.23 18.08
N LEU A 453 18.11 14.65 16.90
CA LEU A 453 17.27 14.82 15.71
C LEU A 453 16.75 13.46 15.21
N LEU A 454 17.64 12.46 15.11
CA LEU A 454 17.26 11.13 14.66
C LEU A 454 16.21 10.49 15.57
N ALA A 455 16.34 10.66 16.88
CA ALA A 455 15.38 10.19 17.87
C ALA A 455 14.01 10.88 17.74
N GLU A 456 13.98 12.19 17.55
CA GLU A 456 12.74 12.94 17.28
C GLU A 456 12.02 12.44 16.03
N LEU A 457 12.77 12.13 14.97
CA LEU A 457 12.21 11.60 13.72
C LEU A 457 11.70 10.16 13.87
N GLU A 458 12.36 9.33 14.67
CA GLU A 458 11.89 7.99 14.99
C GLU A 458 10.59 8.03 15.80
N HIS A 459 10.48 8.91 16.80
CA HIS A 459 9.23 9.12 17.54
C HIS A 459 8.09 9.52 16.62
N ARG A 460 8.35 10.43 15.66
CA ARG A 460 7.36 10.84 14.66
C ARG A 460 6.92 9.67 13.78
N ARG A 461 7.85 8.85 13.29
CA ARG A 461 7.54 7.63 12.52
C ARG A 461 6.68 6.66 13.33
N TRP A 462 7.03 6.43 14.59
CA TRP A 462 6.25 5.61 15.51
C TRP A 462 4.84 6.17 15.74
N ALA A 463 4.70 7.48 15.95
CA ALA A 463 3.39 8.12 16.14
C ALA A 463 2.49 7.99 14.90
N ILE A 464 3.06 8.10 13.69
CA ILE A 464 2.35 7.82 12.42
C ILE A 464 1.87 6.37 12.40
N ASN A 465 2.72 5.42 12.78
CA ASN A 465 2.36 4.01 12.84
C ASN A 465 1.22 3.74 13.85
N GLU A 466 1.27 4.35 15.03
CA GLU A 466 0.21 4.23 16.03
C GLU A 466 -1.12 4.81 15.54
N ARG A 467 -1.10 5.98 14.90
CA ARG A 467 -2.30 6.58 14.31
C ARG A 467 -2.90 5.66 13.23
N ARG A 468 -2.07 5.07 12.35
CA ARG A 468 -2.53 4.10 11.31
C ARG A 468 -3.25 2.89 11.90
N HIS A 469 -3.00 2.54 13.16
CA HIS A 469 -3.64 1.42 13.85
C HIS A 469 -4.77 1.85 14.82
N GLY A 470 -5.20 3.11 14.73
CA GLY A 470 -6.32 3.64 15.51
C GLY A 470 -5.95 3.99 16.95
N ARG A 471 -4.69 4.41 17.16
CA ARG A 471 -4.14 4.89 18.43
C ARG A 471 -3.66 6.33 18.36
N ALA A 472 -4.44 7.17 17.67
CA ALA A 472 -4.19 8.60 17.58
C ALA A 472 -4.16 9.28 18.97
N ASP A 473 -4.91 8.75 19.93
CA ASP A 473 -5.05 9.25 21.31
C ASP A 473 -4.07 8.60 22.30
N HIS A 474 -3.06 7.87 21.80
CA HIS A 474 -2.10 7.22 22.67
C HIS A 474 -1.37 8.21 23.58
N GLU A 475 -1.08 7.82 24.83
CA GLU A 475 -0.51 8.72 25.84
C GLU A 475 0.81 9.39 25.40
N TRP A 476 1.62 8.67 24.60
CA TRP A 476 2.87 9.18 24.05
C TRP A 476 2.77 9.67 22.61
N ALA A 477 1.61 9.58 21.95
CA ALA A 477 1.37 10.19 20.65
C ALA A 477 1.21 11.72 20.78
N LYS A 478 2.24 12.36 21.32
CA LYS A 478 2.36 13.79 21.58
C LYS A 478 3.61 14.34 20.87
N PRO A 479 3.67 15.65 20.62
CA PRO A 479 4.87 16.29 20.11
C PRO A 479 6.12 15.98 20.96
N TRP A 480 7.27 15.79 20.32
CA TRP A 480 8.55 15.44 20.96
C TRP A 480 8.91 16.34 22.16
N ALA A 481 8.69 17.65 22.01
CA ALA A 481 8.92 18.66 23.04
C ALA A 481 8.13 18.43 24.35
N GLN A 482 7.07 17.62 24.32
CA GLN A 482 6.21 17.32 25.46
C GLN A 482 6.53 15.96 26.14
N LEU A 483 7.45 15.17 25.59
CA LEU A 483 7.89 13.91 26.19
C LEU A 483 8.86 14.15 27.36
N SER A 484 8.87 13.22 28.32
CA SER A 484 9.89 13.18 29.36
C SER A 484 11.25 12.76 28.79
N GLU A 485 12.32 13.08 29.51
CA GLU A 485 13.69 12.67 29.15
C GLU A 485 13.81 11.13 29.04
N ASP A 486 13.21 10.40 29.99
CA ASP A 486 13.23 8.92 29.96
C ASP A 486 12.56 8.33 28.71
N LEU A 487 11.47 8.95 28.24
CA LEU A 487 10.79 8.51 27.01
C LEU A 487 11.61 8.83 25.77
N ARG A 488 12.21 10.03 25.70
CA ARG A 488 13.12 10.39 24.60
C ARG A 488 14.33 9.45 24.54
N SER A 489 14.82 9.01 25.70
CA SER A 489 15.96 8.09 25.79
C SER A 489 15.71 6.75 25.10
N TYR A 490 14.45 6.30 24.97
CA TYR A 490 14.16 5.08 24.18
C TYR A 490 14.54 5.26 22.72
N ASP A 491 14.03 6.32 22.08
CA ASP A 491 14.27 6.59 20.67
C ASP A 491 15.75 6.92 20.42
N GLU A 492 16.40 7.66 21.33
CA GLU A 492 17.84 7.92 21.27
C GLU A 492 18.66 6.63 21.29
N ARG A 493 18.32 5.68 22.17
CA ARG A 493 19.05 4.41 22.28
C ARG A 493 18.83 3.50 21.08
N ILE A 494 17.60 3.47 20.56
CA ILE A 494 17.30 2.75 19.32
C ILE A 494 18.12 3.34 18.18
N MET A 495 18.07 4.66 17.99
CA MET A 495 18.81 5.33 16.91
C MET A 495 20.33 5.23 17.06
N ALA A 496 20.86 5.20 18.28
CA ALA A 496 22.28 4.94 18.53
C ALA A 496 22.71 3.52 18.12
N ALA A 497 21.81 2.54 18.13
CA ALA A 497 22.10 1.17 17.72
C ALA A 497 22.05 0.97 16.19
N ILE A 498 21.25 1.77 15.46
CA ILE A 498 21.04 1.61 14.01
C ILE A 498 22.34 1.56 13.20
N PRO A 499 23.37 2.40 13.42
CA PRO A 499 24.64 2.29 12.69
C PRO A 499 25.27 0.90 12.78
N ALA A 500 25.28 0.30 13.97
CA ALA A 500 25.83 -1.04 14.18
C ALA A 500 24.97 -2.13 13.50
N ILE A 501 23.64 -1.99 13.59
CA ILE A 501 22.68 -2.88 12.93
C ILE A 501 22.88 -2.87 11.40
N LEU A 502 22.96 -1.69 10.79
CA LEU A 502 23.26 -1.55 9.35
C LEU A 502 24.65 -2.09 8.99
N ALA A 503 25.61 -1.94 9.89
CA ALA A 503 26.96 -2.46 9.70
C ALA A 503 26.96 -3.99 9.60
N ASP A 504 26.09 -4.72 10.30
CA ASP A 504 25.95 -6.17 10.18
C ASP A 504 25.43 -6.61 8.80
N ALA A 505 24.68 -5.74 8.12
CA ALA A 505 24.31 -5.91 6.70
C ALA A 505 25.41 -5.43 5.72
N GLY A 506 26.60 -5.06 6.23
CA GLY A 506 27.71 -4.58 5.40
C GLY A 506 27.56 -3.14 4.91
N LEU A 507 26.68 -2.34 5.54
CA LEU A 507 26.45 -0.94 5.21
C LEU A 507 27.10 0.01 6.22
N GLU A 508 27.44 1.21 5.80
CA GLU A 508 27.88 2.29 6.68
C GLU A 508 27.23 3.63 6.29
N LEU A 509 27.13 4.52 7.27
CA LEU A 509 26.65 5.89 7.09
C LEU A 509 27.75 6.78 6.54
N TYR A 510 27.40 7.71 5.65
CA TYR A 510 28.30 8.78 5.18
C TYR A 510 27.53 10.10 5.03
N PRO A 511 28.19 11.27 5.02
CA PRO A 511 27.51 12.54 4.79
C PRO A 511 27.08 12.64 3.33
N LEU A 512 25.83 13.01 3.06
CA LEU A 512 25.44 13.46 1.73
C LEU A 512 26.06 14.84 1.53
N ASP A 513 26.76 15.02 0.42
CA ASP A 513 27.22 16.35 0.04
C ASP A 513 25.99 17.26 -0.07
N ALA A 514 26.03 18.40 0.62
CA ALA A 514 25.03 19.44 0.47
C ALA A 514 25.18 20.05 -0.94
N THR A 515 24.75 19.35 -1.97
CA THR A 515 24.58 19.93 -3.30
C THR A 515 23.40 20.89 -3.20
N GLY A 516 23.71 22.18 -3.20
CA GLY A 516 22.78 23.28 -2.97
C GLY A 516 21.87 23.63 -4.15
#